data_AF-A0A1F5FVB7-F1
#
_entry.id   AF-A0A1F5FVB7-F1
#
_cell.length_a   1.000
_cell.length_b   1.000
_cell.length_c   1.000
_cell.angle_alpha   90.00
_cell.angle_beta   90.00
_cell.angle_gamma   90.00
#
_symmetry.space_group_name_H-M   'P 1'
#
loop_
_entity.id
_entity.type
_entity.pdbx_description
1 polymer ?
#
loop_
_entity_poly.entity_id
_entity_poly.type
_entity_poly.pdbx_seq_one_letter_code
_entity_poly.pdbx_strand_id
1 'polypeptide(L)'
;MEQSLLSRILVKLGIAILVIAFADLAYVNWWIVKSQESGVKSENPEQERLASINLPSSPFPSPDNEYPAPTSSPLPPEVKTVESKTIVEKESQTIVQTAQKEIFIPIGSGSNKNNSYEDLAGLAVTIDTDKYSAIDSVEFEASIWVQDGNGKMFAQLYNSTDKHPVWNSEISTSSPTGFLTTSPKITLDKGSRTYKVQAKTNMTSYAAHVDNARIKITLK
;
A
#
# COMPACT_ATOMS: atom_id res chain seq x y z
N MET A 1 -7.37 -42.27 56.90
CA MET A 1 -8.61 -42.32 56.08
C MET A 1 -9.03 -40.94 55.56
N GLU A 2 -8.10 -40.02 55.27
CA GLU A 2 -8.43 -38.62 54.90
C GLU A 2 -8.40 -38.33 53.39
N GLN A 3 -7.71 -39.17 52.58
CA GLN A 3 -7.51 -38.88 51.16
C GLN A 3 -8.75 -39.04 50.26
N SER A 4 -9.82 -39.66 50.75
CA SER A 4 -11.02 -39.90 49.95
C SER A 4 -11.92 -38.67 49.78
N LEU A 5 -11.85 -37.67 50.66
CA LEU A 5 -12.74 -36.51 50.60
C LEU A 5 -12.23 -35.44 49.65
N LEU A 6 -10.92 -35.14 49.68
CA LEU A 6 -10.30 -34.18 48.77
C LEU A 6 -10.38 -34.63 47.31
N SER A 7 -10.18 -35.92 47.03
CA SER A 7 -10.30 -36.47 45.67
C SER A 7 -11.71 -36.28 45.09
N ARG A 8 -12.76 -36.50 45.90
CA ARG A 8 -14.16 -36.32 45.46
C ARG A 8 -14.50 -34.86 45.19
N ILE A 9 -13.91 -33.92 45.94
CA ILE A 9 -14.12 -32.48 45.73
C ILE A 9 -13.41 -32.02 44.46
N LEU A 10 -12.15 -32.44 44.24
CA LEU A 10 -11.38 -32.09 43.05
C LEU A 10 -12.02 -32.64 41.77
N VAL A 11 -12.55 -33.87 41.80
CA VAL A 11 -13.26 -34.45 40.65
C VAL A 11 -14.53 -33.66 40.33
N LYS A 12 -15.32 -33.28 41.34
CA LYS A 12 -16.53 -32.45 41.12
C LYS A 12 -16.19 -31.07 40.57
N LEU A 13 -15.11 -30.46 41.07
CA LEU A 13 -14.66 -29.16 40.59
C LEU A 13 -14.15 -29.24 39.13
N GLY A 14 -13.39 -30.28 38.80
CA GLY A 14 -12.93 -30.53 37.43
C GLY A 14 -14.09 -30.74 36.45
N ILE A 15 -15.12 -31.49 36.84
CA ILE A 15 -16.33 -31.69 36.02
C ILE A 15 -17.08 -30.36 35.84
N ALA A 16 -17.22 -29.54 36.89
CA ALA A 16 -17.91 -28.26 36.79
C ALA A 16 -17.21 -27.29 35.82
N ILE A 17 -15.88 -27.20 35.88
CA ILE A 17 -15.09 -26.37 34.95
C ILE A 17 -15.25 -26.87 33.50
N LEU A 18 -15.23 -28.19 33.31
CA LEU A 18 -15.38 -28.80 31.99
C LEU A 18 -16.76 -28.52 31.40
N VAL A 19 -17.84 -28.58 32.18
CA VAL A 19 -19.20 -28.23 31.73
C VAL A 19 -19.27 -26.76 31.30
N ILE A 20 -18.66 -25.84 32.05
CA ILE A 20 -18.63 -24.41 31.70
C ILE A 20 -17.88 -24.20 30.38
N ALA A 21 -16.72 -24.84 30.20
CA ALA A 21 -15.93 -24.72 28.97
C ALA A 21 -16.70 -25.23 27.73
N PHE A 22 -17.46 -26.33 27.87
CA PHE A 22 -18.30 -26.85 26.78
C PHE A 22 -19.48 -25.93 26.47
N ALA A 23 -20.11 -25.33 27.48
CA ALA A 23 -21.19 -24.37 27.28
C ALA A 23 -20.69 -23.11 26.55
N ASP A 24 -19.51 -22.60 26.91
CA ASP A 24 -18.90 -21.44 26.28
C ASP A 24 -18.51 -21.73 24.81
N LEU A 25 -17.91 -22.89 24.55
CA LEU A 25 -17.58 -23.32 23.18
C LEU A 25 -18.83 -23.50 22.30
N ALA A 26 -19.91 -24.08 22.86
CA ALA A 26 -21.17 -24.22 22.16
C ALA A 26 -21.82 -22.86 21.85
N TYR A 27 -21.73 -21.91 22.79
CA TYR A 27 -22.24 -20.55 22.61
C TYR A 27 -21.50 -19.80 21.50
N VAL A 28 -20.16 -19.84 21.51
CA VAL A 28 -19.33 -19.21 20.46
C VAL A 28 -19.62 -19.83 19.08
N ASN A 29 -19.72 -21.16 19.01
CA ASN A 29 -20.02 -21.85 17.76
C ASN A 29 -21.42 -21.51 17.23
N TRP A 30 -22.43 -21.41 18.11
CA TRP A 30 -23.78 -20.98 17.75
C TRP A 30 -23.83 -19.52 17.27
N TRP A 31 -23.09 -18.63 17.93
CA TRP A 31 -23.00 -17.22 17.54
C TRP A 31 -22.44 -17.06 16.12
N ILE A 32 -21.39 -17.79 15.76
CA ILE A 32 -20.78 -17.74 14.42
C ILE A 32 -21.75 -18.18 13.34
N VAL A 33 -22.50 -19.26 13.55
CA VAL A 33 -23.49 -19.76 12.58
C VAL A 33 -24.62 -18.74 12.38
N LYS A 34 -25.15 -18.17 13.46
CA LYS A 34 -26.20 -17.14 13.37
C LYS A 34 -25.72 -15.86 12.67
N SER A 35 -24.43 -15.53 12.80
CA SER A 35 -23.83 -14.36 12.15
C SER A 35 -23.75 -14.49 10.62
N GLN A 36 -23.79 -15.72 10.07
CA GLN A 36 -23.72 -15.95 8.62
C GLN A 36 -25.07 -15.84 7.90
N GLU A 37 -26.20 -16.06 8.59
CA GLU A 37 -27.54 -16.00 7.97
C GLU A 37 -28.00 -14.58 7.59
N SER A 38 -27.35 -13.53 8.10
CA SER A 38 -27.74 -12.13 7.84
C SER A 38 -27.09 -11.54 6.58
N GLY A 39 -26.24 -12.30 5.88
CA GLY A 39 -25.30 -11.76 4.88
C GLY A 39 -25.46 -12.21 3.43
N VAL A 40 -26.50 -12.98 3.06
CA VAL A 40 -26.70 -13.41 1.66
C VAL A 40 -27.95 -12.78 1.07
N LYS A 41 -27.81 -11.52 0.63
CA LYS A 41 -28.67 -10.97 -0.42
C LYS A 41 -27.91 -11.15 -1.75
N SER A 42 -28.13 -12.30 -2.38
CA SER A 42 -27.70 -12.55 -3.76
C SER A 42 -28.61 -11.75 -4.69
N GLU A 43 -28.07 -10.72 -5.33
CA GLU A 43 -28.65 -10.10 -6.52
C GLU A 43 -27.62 -10.16 -7.65
N ASN A 44 -27.83 -11.12 -8.57
CA ASN A 44 -27.55 -11.00 -10.01
C ASN A 44 -28.19 -12.25 -10.70
N PRO A 45 -28.62 -12.24 -11.98
CA PRO A 45 -28.33 -11.24 -13.01
C PRO A 45 -29.47 -10.88 -14.00
N GLU A 46 -29.14 -9.93 -14.88
CA GLU A 46 -29.62 -9.84 -16.27
C GLU A 46 -31.00 -9.19 -16.54
N GLN A 47 -31.02 -7.86 -16.71
CA GLN A 47 -31.85 -7.17 -17.73
C GLN A 47 -31.57 -5.66 -17.74
N GLU A 48 -30.73 -5.20 -18.68
CA GLU A 48 -31.10 -4.07 -19.55
C GLU A 48 -30.15 -4.01 -20.76
N ARG A 49 -30.67 -4.52 -21.87
CA ARG A 49 -30.17 -4.34 -23.22
C ARG A 49 -30.45 -2.88 -23.66
N LEU A 50 -29.45 -2.30 -24.32
CA LEU A 50 -29.59 -1.42 -25.49
C LEU A 50 -30.35 -0.10 -25.31
N ALA A 51 -29.59 0.98 -25.08
CA ALA A 51 -29.93 2.30 -25.60
C ALA A 51 -28.76 2.83 -26.44
N SER A 52 -29.07 3.00 -27.72
CA SER A 52 -28.26 3.46 -28.82
C SER A 52 -28.24 5.01 -28.92
N ILE A 53 -27.10 5.54 -29.39
CA ILE A 53 -26.94 6.77 -30.21
C ILE A 53 -27.02 8.13 -29.49
N ASN A 54 -25.88 8.83 -29.36
CA ASN A 54 -25.52 9.96 -30.25
C ASN A 54 -24.18 10.60 -29.86
N LEU A 55 -23.21 10.58 -30.78
CA LEU A 55 -22.03 11.46 -30.75
C LEU A 55 -22.38 12.78 -31.44
N PRO A 56 -22.25 13.94 -30.79
CA PRO A 56 -22.03 15.19 -31.48
C PRO A 56 -20.54 15.36 -31.78
N SER A 57 -20.20 15.27 -33.07
CA SER A 57 -18.97 15.78 -33.65
C SER A 57 -18.92 17.30 -33.51
N SER A 58 -18.06 17.82 -32.64
CA SER A 58 -17.72 19.25 -32.60
C SER A 58 -16.36 19.51 -33.27
N PRO A 59 -16.28 20.56 -34.11
CA PRO A 59 -15.13 20.82 -34.96
C PRO A 59 -13.96 21.43 -34.18
N PHE A 60 -12.74 21.03 -34.58
CA PHE A 60 -11.48 21.72 -34.35
C PHE A 60 -11.55 23.18 -34.77
N PRO A 61 -11.02 24.10 -33.93
CA PRO A 61 -10.29 25.25 -34.44
C PRO A 61 -8.90 25.36 -33.78
N SER A 62 -7.90 25.53 -34.62
CA SER A 62 -6.59 26.12 -34.32
C SER A 62 -6.13 26.78 -35.62
N PRO A 63 -5.20 27.75 -35.63
CA PRO A 63 -4.52 28.42 -34.52
C PRO A 63 -4.55 29.96 -34.64
N ASP A 64 -4.60 30.70 -33.53
CA ASP A 64 -4.18 32.11 -33.55
C ASP A 64 -2.88 32.26 -32.77
N ASN A 65 -1.87 32.64 -33.55
CA ASN A 65 -0.58 33.15 -33.15
C ASN A 65 -0.74 34.34 -32.22
N GLU A 66 -0.02 34.33 -31.10
CA GLU A 66 0.63 35.54 -30.60
C GLU A 66 1.80 35.12 -29.70
N TYR A 67 2.99 35.10 -30.30
CA TYR A 67 4.28 35.09 -29.60
C TYR A 67 4.58 36.54 -29.18
N PRO A 68 4.57 36.90 -27.88
CA PRO A 68 5.24 38.11 -27.44
C PRO A 68 6.76 37.89 -27.43
N ALA A 69 7.46 38.78 -28.12
CA ALA A 69 8.91 38.82 -28.26
C ALA A 69 9.65 38.91 -26.91
N PRO A 70 10.88 38.36 -26.78
CA PRO A 70 11.72 38.56 -25.61
C PRO A 70 12.30 39.99 -25.61
N THR A 71 11.85 40.81 -24.67
CA THR A 71 12.43 42.13 -24.41
C THR A 71 13.72 41.99 -23.59
N SER A 72 14.80 42.47 -24.22
CA SER A 72 16.11 42.88 -23.74
C SER A 72 16.35 43.04 -22.21
N SER A 73 17.37 42.32 -21.75
CA SER A 73 18.36 42.71 -20.71
C SER A 73 18.78 44.19 -20.86
N PRO A 74 19.02 45.00 -19.78
CA PRO A 74 20.28 44.91 -19.02
C PRO A 74 20.27 45.48 -17.57
N LEU A 75 21.13 44.96 -16.68
CA LEU A 75 22.23 45.71 -16.03
C LEU A 75 22.96 44.85 -14.97
N PRO A 76 24.29 45.00 -14.79
CA PRO A 76 25.08 44.23 -13.83
C PRO A 76 24.85 44.72 -12.39
N PRO A 77 24.75 43.83 -11.39
CA PRO A 77 24.90 44.23 -10.00
C PRO A 77 26.36 44.58 -9.68
N GLU A 78 26.51 45.82 -9.25
CA GLU A 78 27.59 46.47 -8.53
C GLU A 78 28.41 45.53 -7.62
N VAL A 79 29.72 45.48 -7.86
CA VAL A 79 30.71 44.76 -7.07
C VAL A 79 30.88 45.46 -5.72
N LYS A 80 30.31 44.89 -4.66
CA LYS A 80 30.68 45.23 -3.29
C LYS A 80 31.88 44.39 -2.86
N THR A 81 33.01 45.07 -2.69
CA THR A 81 34.21 44.58 -2.00
C THR A 81 33.83 44.12 -0.59
N VAL A 82 33.94 42.81 -0.34
CA VAL A 82 33.82 42.23 1.00
C VAL A 82 35.23 41.95 1.52
N GLU A 83 35.53 42.54 2.66
CA GLU A 83 36.78 42.38 3.40
C GLU A 83 37.03 40.91 3.77
N SER A 84 38.24 40.44 3.49
CA SER A 84 38.71 39.10 3.81
C SER A 84 38.87 38.95 5.32
N LYS A 85 37.94 38.25 5.97
CA LYS A 85 38.16 37.69 7.30
C LYS A 85 38.86 36.35 7.16
N THR A 86 40.01 36.23 7.81
CA THR A 86 40.82 35.02 7.95
C THR A 86 39.96 33.87 8.48
N ILE A 87 39.70 32.87 7.61
CA ILE A 87 38.97 31.65 7.95
C ILE A 87 39.97 30.67 8.57
N VAL A 88 39.67 30.23 9.79
CA VAL A 88 40.35 29.10 10.46
C VAL A 88 40.04 27.84 9.65
N GLU A 89 41.09 27.23 9.11
CA GLU A 89 41.05 26.00 8.33
C GLU A 89 40.63 24.83 9.23
N LYS A 90 39.32 24.54 9.22
CA LYS A 90 38.76 23.33 9.80
C LYS A 90 38.89 22.23 8.75
N GLU A 91 39.75 21.25 9.01
CA GLU A 91 39.93 20.05 8.19
C GLU A 91 38.56 19.46 7.81
N SER A 92 38.20 19.58 6.55
CA SER A 92 36.99 19.02 5.99
C SER A 92 37.25 17.55 5.66
N GLN A 93 36.70 16.65 6.46
CA GLN A 93 36.63 15.23 6.11
C GLN A 93 35.83 15.11 4.81
N THR A 94 36.50 14.72 3.74
CA THR A 94 35.86 14.51 2.44
C THR A 94 35.08 13.20 2.52
N ILE A 95 33.77 13.28 2.76
CA ILE A 95 32.89 12.13 2.66
C ILE A 95 32.80 11.75 1.19
N VAL A 96 33.45 10.64 0.81
CA VAL A 96 33.31 10.07 -0.52
C VAL A 96 31.93 9.41 -0.59
N GLN A 97 30.96 10.14 -1.12
CA GLN A 97 29.64 9.61 -1.43
C GLN A 97 29.69 8.95 -2.82
N THR A 98 29.68 7.62 -2.85
CA THR A 98 29.43 6.90 -4.11
C THR A 98 27.97 7.12 -4.51
N ALA A 99 27.75 7.62 -5.73
CA ALA A 99 26.40 7.81 -6.25
C ALA A 99 25.74 6.44 -6.48
N GLN A 100 24.80 6.04 -5.62
CA GLN A 100 23.99 4.84 -5.82
C GLN A 100 22.93 5.10 -6.89
N LYS A 101 22.77 4.16 -7.81
CA LYS A 101 21.77 4.25 -8.89
C LYS A 101 20.42 3.75 -8.38
N GLU A 102 19.40 4.59 -8.48
CA GLU A 102 18.01 4.25 -8.15
C GLU A 102 17.17 4.03 -9.41
N ILE A 103 16.28 3.05 -9.37
CA ILE A 103 15.32 2.75 -10.43
C ILE A 103 13.92 2.72 -9.80
N PHE A 104 12.99 3.45 -10.41
CA PHE A 104 11.59 3.45 -10.01
C PHE A 104 10.75 2.74 -11.06
N ILE A 105 9.99 1.73 -10.63
CA ILE A 105 9.10 0.96 -11.49
C ILE A 105 7.66 1.34 -11.10
N PRO A 106 6.97 2.16 -11.90
CA PRO A 106 5.58 2.54 -11.60
C PRO A 106 4.65 1.35 -11.79
N ILE A 107 3.68 1.21 -10.89
CA ILE A 107 2.63 0.18 -10.95
C ILE A 107 1.27 0.81 -11.23
N GLY A 108 0.93 1.93 -10.57
CA GLY A 108 -0.30 2.69 -10.85
C GLY A 108 -1.07 3.14 -9.61
N SER A 109 -2.38 3.35 -9.78
CA SER A 109 -3.29 3.82 -8.74
C SER A 109 -4.63 3.09 -8.81
N GLY A 110 -5.24 2.79 -7.67
CA GLY A 110 -6.51 2.07 -7.58
C GLY A 110 -7.11 2.12 -6.18
N SER A 111 -8.32 1.60 -6.03
CA SER A 111 -9.00 1.55 -4.73
C SER A 111 -9.94 0.36 -4.61
N ASN A 112 -10.25 -0.03 -3.38
CA ASN A 112 -11.27 -1.02 -3.06
C ASN A 112 -11.89 -0.74 -1.68
N LYS A 113 -12.89 -1.54 -1.30
CA LYS A 113 -13.60 -1.44 -0.02
C LYS A 113 -13.56 -2.73 0.80
N ASN A 114 -12.65 -3.65 0.47
CA ASN A 114 -12.63 -4.97 1.08
C ASN A 114 -11.95 -4.96 2.45
N ASN A 115 -12.45 -5.79 3.37
CA ASN A 115 -11.85 -6.03 4.68
C ASN A 115 -10.72 -7.07 4.69
N SER A 116 -10.49 -7.70 3.55
CA SER A 116 -9.44 -8.67 3.29
C SER A 116 -8.59 -8.18 2.12
N TYR A 117 -7.34 -8.63 2.05
CA TYR A 117 -6.46 -8.27 0.95
C TYR A 117 -7.04 -8.74 -0.38
N GLU A 118 -7.20 -7.80 -1.31
CA GLU A 118 -7.68 -8.04 -2.65
C GLU A 118 -6.84 -7.26 -3.65
N ASP A 119 -6.64 -7.86 -4.83
CA ASP A 119 -5.88 -7.26 -5.93
C ASP A 119 -6.58 -5.98 -6.41
N LEU A 120 -5.83 -4.89 -6.48
CA LEU A 120 -6.31 -3.67 -7.13
C LEU A 120 -6.26 -3.86 -8.65
N ALA A 121 -7.40 -3.66 -9.31
CA ALA A 121 -7.53 -3.87 -10.74
C ALA A 121 -6.52 -3.01 -11.53
N GLY A 122 -5.76 -3.65 -12.42
CA GLY A 122 -4.77 -2.97 -13.27
C GLY A 122 -3.43 -2.66 -12.59
N LEU A 123 -3.24 -2.95 -11.30
CA LEU A 123 -1.98 -2.69 -10.59
C LEU A 123 -1.13 -3.95 -10.57
N ALA A 124 -0.52 -4.26 -11.71
CA ALA A 124 0.39 -5.39 -11.87
C ALA A 124 1.64 -4.98 -12.65
N VAL A 125 2.79 -5.51 -12.24
CA VAL A 125 4.05 -5.32 -12.97
C VAL A 125 4.85 -6.61 -12.97
N THR A 126 5.50 -6.90 -14.09
CA THR A 126 6.46 -8.01 -14.18
C THR A 126 7.87 -7.46 -14.06
N ILE A 127 8.63 -7.99 -13.10
CA ILE A 127 10.02 -7.62 -12.83
C ILE A 127 10.87 -8.86 -13.03
N ASP A 128 11.89 -8.75 -13.86
CA ASP A 128 12.91 -9.77 -14.01
C ASP A 128 14.16 -9.35 -13.24
N THR A 129 14.35 -9.91 -12.04
CA THR A 129 15.46 -9.55 -11.15
C THR A 129 16.82 -9.82 -11.77
N ASP A 130 16.90 -10.77 -12.72
CA ASP A 130 18.16 -11.16 -13.36
C ASP A 130 18.64 -10.13 -14.39
N LYS A 131 17.78 -9.15 -14.74
CA LYS A 131 18.14 -8.01 -15.61
C LYS A 131 18.76 -6.84 -14.86
N TYR A 132 18.72 -6.85 -13.53
CA TYR A 132 19.32 -5.81 -12.71
C TYR A 132 20.74 -6.24 -12.34
N SER A 133 21.67 -5.27 -12.31
CA SER A 133 22.95 -5.48 -11.64
C SER A 133 22.73 -5.74 -10.15
N ALA A 134 23.78 -6.08 -9.40
CA ALA A 134 23.69 -6.41 -7.98
C ALA A 134 22.79 -5.42 -7.20
N ILE A 135 21.62 -5.88 -6.80
CA ILE A 135 20.63 -5.10 -6.05
C ILE A 135 21.15 -4.91 -4.63
N ASP A 136 21.10 -3.66 -4.14
CA ASP A 136 21.39 -3.31 -2.74
C ASP A 136 20.13 -3.39 -1.88
N SER A 137 19.04 -2.77 -2.34
CA SER A 137 17.74 -2.83 -1.66
C SER A 137 16.58 -2.65 -2.61
N VAL A 138 15.42 -3.17 -2.20
CA VAL A 138 14.13 -2.95 -2.84
C VAL A 138 13.15 -2.47 -1.79
N GLU A 139 12.30 -1.50 -2.14
CA GLU A 139 11.27 -0.94 -1.27
C GLU A 139 9.98 -0.73 -2.06
N PHE A 140 8.84 -0.96 -1.43
CA PHE A 140 7.53 -0.61 -1.98
C PHE A 140 7.13 0.77 -1.49
N GLU A 141 6.73 1.65 -2.39
CA GLU A 141 6.33 3.01 -2.06
C GLU A 141 4.99 3.34 -2.73
N ALA A 142 4.10 3.97 -1.98
CA ALA A 142 2.85 4.48 -2.53
C ALA A 142 2.31 5.64 -1.68
N SER A 143 1.52 6.51 -2.30
CA SER A 143 0.67 7.47 -1.61
C SER A 143 -0.64 6.79 -1.25
N ILE A 144 -0.88 6.54 0.03
CA ILE A 144 -2.06 5.81 0.49
C ILE A 144 -2.95 6.69 1.36
N TRP A 145 -4.25 6.44 1.35
CA TRP A 145 -5.23 7.14 2.19
C TRP A 145 -6.52 6.34 2.33
N VAL A 146 -7.27 6.61 3.39
CA VAL A 146 -8.59 6.03 3.62
C VAL A 146 -9.65 7.11 3.44
N GLN A 147 -10.75 6.77 2.77
CA GLN A 147 -11.83 7.71 2.51
C GLN A 147 -12.32 8.35 3.81
N ASP A 148 -12.42 9.68 3.81
CA ASP A 148 -12.87 10.50 4.94
C ASP A 148 -12.02 10.37 6.22
N GLY A 149 -10.87 9.69 6.18
CA GLY A 149 -9.99 9.48 7.34
C GLY A 149 -10.54 8.49 8.36
N ASN A 150 -11.57 7.72 7.99
CA ASN A 150 -12.24 6.80 8.89
C ASN A 150 -11.64 5.40 8.81
N GLY A 151 -11.07 4.95 9.93
CA GLY A 151 -10.48 3.61 10.05
C GLY A 151 -8.99 3.59 9.71
N LYS A 152 -8.56 2.48 9.13
CA LYS A 152 -7.17 2.24 8.75
C LYS A 152 -7.15 1.37 7.50
N MET A 153 -6.35 1.78 6.53
CA MET A 153 -6.12 1.00 5.32
C MET A 153 -4.69 0.45 5.29
N PHE A 154 -4.53 -0.62 4.53
CA PHE A 154 -3.26 -1.32 4.34
C PHE A 154 -3.09 -1.64 2.86
N ALA A 155 -1.86 -1.53 2.36
CA ALA A 155 -1.50 -1.96 1.02
C ALA A 155 -0.22 -2.80 1.10
N GLN A 156 -0.11 -3.80 0.23
CA GLN A 156 1.06 -4.68 0.16
C GLN A 156 1.30 -5.14 -1.27
N LEU A 157 2.47 -5.71 -1.52
CA LEU A 157 2.75 -6.43 -2.77
C LEU A 157 2.42 -7.91 -2.63
N TYR A 158 1.91 -8.50 -3.70
CA TYR A 158 1.64 -9.93 -3.82
C TYR A 158 2.33 -10.49 -5.07
N ASN A 159 3.15 -11.52 -4.90
CA ASN A 159 3.74 -12.25 -6.01
C ASN A 159 2.66 -13.19 -6.57
N SER A 160 2.08 -12.81 -7.71
CA SER A 160 1.03 -13.59 -8.37
C SER A 160 1.56 -14.79 -9.14
N THR A 161 2.86 -14.81 -9.47
CA THR A 161 3.51 -15.95 -10.10
C THR A 161 3.68 -17.11 -9.12
N ASP A 162 4.18 -16.83 -7.92
CA ASP A 162 4.46 -17.85 -6.88
C ASP A 162 3.38 -17.91 -5.79
N LYS A 163 2.34 -17.08 -5.90
CA LYS A 163 1.12 -17.07 -5.08
C LYS A 163 1.34 -16.82 -3.59
N HIS A 164 2.21 -15.89 -3.24
CA HIS A 164 2.43 -15.48 -1.86
C HIS A 164 2.57 -13.95 -1.73
N PRO A 165 2.25 -13.38 -0.55
CA PRO A 165 2.56 -11.98 -0.27
C PRO A 165 4.08 -11.77 -0.29
N VAL A 166 4.51 -10.57 -0.67
CA VAL A 166 5.92 -10.18 -0.55
C VAL A 166 6.14 -9.74 0.89
N TRP A 167 6.97 -10.48 1.62
CA TRP A 167 7.26 -10.19 3.03
C TRP A 167 7.79 -8.77 3.22
N ASN A 168 7.32 -8.13 4.29
CA ASN A 168 7.66 -6.75 4.68
C ASN A 168 7.26 -5.67 3.67
N SER A 169 6.41 -5.96 2.69
CA SER A 169 5.91 -4.95 1.74
C SER A 169 4.70 -4.17 2.25
N GLU A 170 4.12 -4.54 3.40
CA GLU A 170 2.93 -3.89 3.93
C GLU A 170 3.21 -2.46 4.39
N ILE A 171 2.38 -1.53 3.93
CA ILE A 171 2.31 -0.13 4.36
C ILE A 171 0.89 0.19 4.83
N SER A 172 0.73 1.17 5.73
CA SER A 172 -0.59 1.49 6.28
C SER A 172 -0.74 2.95 6.68
N THR A 173 -1.98 3.43 6.68
CA THR A 173 -2.31 4.79 7.12
C THR A 173 -3.75 4.88 7.63
N SER A 174 -4.02 5.93 8.40
CA SER A 174 -5.37 6.39 8.76
C SER A 174 -5.64 7.80 8.23
N SER A 175 -4.79 8.30 7.32
CA SER A 175 -4.91 9.65 6.77
C SER A 175 -6.13 9.78 5.85
N PRO A 176 -6.91 10.88 5.93
CA PRO A 176 -7.96 11.21 4.97
C PRO A 176 -7.42 11.66 3.60
N THR A 177 -6.14 12.00 3.52
CA THR A 177 -5.48 12.52 2.32
C THR A 177 -4.24 11.71 1.99
N GLY A 178 -3.84 11.72 0.71
CA GLY A 178 -2.71 10.96 0.21
C GLY A 178 -1.44 11.16 1.03
N PHE A 179 -1.00 10.10 1.71
CA PHE A 179 0.20 10.07 2.53
C PHE A 179 1.23 9.15 1.86
N LEU A 180 2.33 9.74 1.38
CA LEU A 180 3.43 8.98 0.79
C LEU A 180 4.15 8.20 1.88
N THR A 181 4.20 6.89 1.72
CA THR A 181 4.85 5.99 2.67
C THR A 181 5.61 4.90 1.94
N THR A 182 6.63 4.39 2.61
CA THR A 182 7.57 3.41 2.07
C THR A 182 7.63 2.23 3.02
N SER A 183 7.63 1.02 2.47
CA SER A 183 7.79 -0.21 3.23
C SER A 183 9.23 -0.31 3.77
N PRO A 184 9.47 -1.19 4.77
CA PRO A 184 10.81 -1.72 4.99
C PRO A 184 11.42 -2.33 3.72
N LYS A 185 12.73 -2.58 3.75
CA LYS A 185 13.42 -3.29 2.67
C LYS A 185 12.79 -4.67 2.44
N ILE A 186 12.45 -4.96 1.19
CA ILE A 186 11.86 -6.22 0.75
C ILE A 186 12.85 -7.02 -0.11
N THR A 187 12.60 -8.31 -0.24
CA THR A 187 13.31 -9.19 -1.18
C THR A 187 12.34 -9.64 -2.25
N LEU A 188 12.71 -9.41 -3.52
CA LEU A 188 11.98 -9.97 -4.65
C LEU A 188 12.52 -11.36 -4.98
N ASP A 189 11.62 -12.26 -5.36
CA ASP A 189 11.97 -13.59 -5.84
C ASP A 189 12.74 -13.51 -7.16
N LYS A 190 13.61 -14.51 -7.39
CA LYS A 190 14.48 -14.51 -8.56
C LYS A 190 13.72 -14.78 -9.86
N GLY A 191 14.24 -14.19 -10.93
CA GLY A 191 13.75 -14.31 -12.31
C GLY A 191 12.59 -13.37 -12.60
N SER A 192 11.86 -13.67 -13.67
CA SER A 192 10.70 -12.90 -14.13
C SER A 192 9.44 -13.24 -13.33
N ARG A 193 9.01 -12.32 -12.46
CA ARG A 193 7.87 -12.48 -11.54
C ARG A 193 6.89 -11.32 -11.66
N THR A 194 5.61 -11.62 -11.57
CA THR A 194 4.53 -10.64 -11.64
C THR A 194 4.04 -10.28 -10.25
N TYR A 195 4.26 -9.03 -9.87
CA TYR A 195 3.84 -8.45 -8.60
C TYR A 195 2.57 -7.63 -8.80
N LYS A 196 1.60 -7.81 -7.91
CA LYS A 196 0.37 -7.01 -7.85
C LYS A 196 0.31 -6.22 -6.56
N VAL A 197 -0.38 -5.09 -6.60
CA VAL A 197 -0.74 -4.36 -5.38
C VAL A 197 -2.05 -4.91 -4.85
N GLN A 198 -2.05 -5.29 -3.58
CA GLN A 198 -3.25 -5.63 -2.83
C GLN A 198 -3.55 -4.54 -1.81
N ALA A 199 -4.82 -4.27 -1.56
CA ALA A 199 -5.24 -3.36 -0.52
C ALA A 199 -6.41 -3.91 0.28
N LYS A 200 -6.53 -3.43 1.52
CA LYS A 200 -7.68 -3.66 2.40
C LYS A 200 -7.92 -2.45 3.30
N THR A 201 -9.13 -2.34 3.81
CA THR A 201 -9.56 -1.38 4.85
C THR A 201 -10.13 -2.15 6.04
N ASN A 202 -9.98 -1.66 7.26
CA ASN A 202 -10.68 -2.27 8.39
C ASN A 202 -12.19 -1.93 8.44
N MET A 203 -12.64 -0.97 7.63
CA MET A 203 -14.04 -0.53 7.56
C MET A 203 -14.50 -0.47 6.10
N THR A 204 -15.34 -1.43 5.69
CA THR A 204 -15.78 -1.57 4.29
C THR A 204 -16.65 -0.42 3.77
N SER A 205 -17.15 0.45 4.66
CA SER A 205 -17.85 1.67 4.27
C SER A 205 -16.91 2.73 3.64
N TYR A 206 -15.60 2.67 3.95
CA TYR A 206 -14.60 3.67 3.55
C TYR A 206 -13.53 3.02 2.69
N ALA A 207 -13.37 3.48 1.45
CA ALA A 207 -12.43 2.89 0.51
C ALA A 207 -10.97 3.09 0.95
N ALA A 208 -10.16 2.06 0.71
CA ALA A 208 -8.70 2.16 0.72
C ALA A 208 -8.25 2.64 -0.66
N HIS A 209 -7.49 3.73 -0.69
CA HIS A 209 -6.96 4.31 -1.91
C HIS A 209 -5.45 4.18 -1.93
N VAL A 210 -4.93 3.74 -3.08
CA VAL A 210 -3.50 3.63 -3.36
C VAL A 210 -3.22 4.43 -4.62
N ASP A 211 -2.34 5.42 -4.50
CA ASP A 211 -1.93 6.31 -5.57
C ASP A 211 -0.41 6.26 -5.78
N ASN A 212 0.05 6.40 -7.01
CA ASN A 212 1.48 6.45 -7.35
C ASN A 212 2.28 5.26 -6.80
N ALA A 213 1.68 4.06 -6.78
CA ALA A 213 2.35 2.86 -6.34
C ALA A 213 3.55 2.57 -7.24
N ARG A 214 4.71 2.33 -6.63
CA ARG A 214 5.96 2.04 -7.33
C ARG A 214 6.88 1.14 -6.49
N ILE A 215 7.74 0.42 -7.19
CA ILE A 215 8.86 -0.30 -6.56
C ILE A 215 10.13 0.51 -6.80
N LYS A 216 10.83 0.82 -5.71
CA LYS A 216 12.15 1.46 -5.73
C LYS A 216 13.22 0.39 -5.61
N ILE A 217 14.15 0.35 -6.56
CA ILE A 217 15.31 -0.54 -6.56
C ILE A 217 16.57 0.32 -6.47
N THR A 218 17.39 0.10 -5.44
CA THR A 218 18.72 0.70 -5.31
C THR A 218 19.76 -0.34 -5.70
N LEU A 219 20.67 0.04 -6.59
CA LEU A 219 21.78 -0.80 -7.04
C LEU A 219 23.04 -0.50 -6.23
N LYS A 220 23.91 -1.51 -6.09
CA LYS A 220 25.22 -1.38 -5.44
C LYS A 220 26.19 -0.53 -6.23
#